data_AF-A0A9C7PJE8-F1
#
_entry.id   AF-A0A9C7PJE8-F1
#
_cell.length_a   1.000
_cell.length_b   1.000
_cell.length_c   1.000
_cell.angle_alpha   90.00
_cell.angle_beta   90.00
_cell.angle_gamma   90.00
#
_symmetry.space_group_name_H-M   'P 1'
#
loop_
_entity.id
_entity.type
_entity.pdbx_description
1 polymer ?
#
loop_
_entity_poly.entity_id
_entity_poly.type
_entity_poly.pdbx_seq_one_letter_code
_entity_poly.pdbx_strand_id
1 'polypeptide(L)' 'MGDPETIGKAVGIDAKLGRPNAAHELGLDGATGRLKTLLEGLDSVPHCTGRDNLVRLVRAQSARFVPEKGRTAA' A
#
# COMPACT_ATOMS: atom_id res chain seq x y z
N MET A 1 8.52 2.40 -11.89
CA MET A 1 7.11 2.70 -12.25
C MET A 1 6.44 1.38 -12.62
N GLY A 2 5.16 1.21 -12.33
CA GLY A 2 4.47 -0.07 -12.56
C GLY A 2 4.37 -0.44 -14.05
N ASP A 3 4.33 -1.72 -14.35
CA ASP A 3 4.20 -2.24 -15.71
C ASP A 3 2.70 -2.38 -16.10
N PRO A 4 2.24 -1.74 -17.18
CA PRO A 4 0.82 -1.72 -17.55
C PRO A 4 0.29 -3.10 -17.98
N GLU A 5 1.13 -3.97 -18.55
CA GLU A 5 0.73 -5.33 -18.92
C GLU A 5 0.49 -6.19 -17.68
N THR A 6 1.36 -6.05 -16.68
CA THR A 6 1.25 -6.73 -15.36
C THR A 6 0.05 -6.22 -14.56
N ILE A 7 -0.25 -4.92 -14.62
CA ILE A 7 -1.32 -4.29 -13.82
C ILE A 7 -2.69 -4.35 -14.54
N GLY A 8 -2.71 -4.51 -15.87
CA GLY A 8 -3.93 -4.58 -16.67
C GLY A 8 -4.66 -3.25 -16.85
N LYS A 9 -3.98 -2.12 -16.59
CA LYS A 9 -4.51 -0.75 -16.81
C LYS A 9 -3.39 0.23 -17.11
N ALA A 10 -3.75 1.38 -17.67
CA ALA A 10 -2.81 2.46 -17.94
C ALA A 10 -2.11 2.93 -16.65
N VAL A 11 -0.79 3.08 -16.73
CA VAL A 11 0.08 3.55 -15.63
C VAL A 11 0.39 5.04 -15.78
N GLY A 12 0.76 5.70 -14.69
CA GLY A 12 1.13 7.13 -14.71
C GLY A 12 -0.03 8.11 -14.91
N ILE A 13 -1.28 7.64 -14.91
CA ILE A 13 -2.46 8.49 -15.11
C ILE A 13 -2.62 9.53 -14.00
N ASP A 14 -2.27 9.20 -12.76
CA ASP A 14 -2.34 10.16 -11.65
C ASP A 14 -1.43 11.38 -11.89
N ALA A 15 -0.19 11.14 -12.34
CA ALA A 15 0.74 12.21 -12.69
C ALA A 15 0.22 13.04 -13.88
N LYS A 16 -0.31 12.37 -14.92
CA LYS A 16 -0.87 13.04 -16.11
C LYS A 16 -2.05 13.95 -15.77
N LEU A 17 -2.89 13.54 -14.81
CA LEU A 17 -4.09 14.27 -14.41
C LEU A 17 -3.86 15.22 -13.21
N GLY A 18 -2.63 15.32 -12.70
CA GLY A 18 -2.33 16.12 -11.51
C GLY A 18 -3.07 15.66 -10.26
N ARG A 19 -3.35 14.37 -10.13
CA ARG A 19 -4.06 13.81 -8.97
C ARG A 19 -3.12 13.64 -7.78
N PRO A 20 -3.59 13.89 -6.53
CA PRO A 20 -2.81 13.61 -5.33
C PRO A 20 -2.34 12.15 -5.30
N ASN A 21 -1.07 11.94 -4.97
CA ASN A 21 -0.46 10.62 -4.96
C ASN A 21 0.69 10.56 -3.96
N ALA A 22 0.57 9.67 -2.96
CA ALA A 22 1.54 9.58 -1.88
C ALA A 22 2.97 9.21 -2.35
N ALA A 23 3.11 8.37 -3.38
CA ALA A 23 4.44 8.00 -3.91
C ALA A 23 5.09 9.16 -4.68
N HIS A 24 4.28 10.04 -5.29
CA HIS A 24 4.76 11.26 -5.94
C HIS A 24 5.12 12.34 -4.92
N GLU A 25 4.30 12.53 -3.89
CA GLU A 25 4.48 13.57 -2.87
C GLU A 25 5.58 13.24 -1.85
N LEU A 26 5.70 11.98 -1.44
CA LEU A 26 6.59 11.56 -0.33
C LEU A 26 7.82 10.75 -0.82
N GLY A 27 7.90 10.48 -2.12
CA GLY A 27 8.81 9.46 -2.64
C GLY A 27 8.42 8.05 -2.20
N LEU A 28 9.17 7.06 -2.69
CA LEU A 28 8.86 5.64 -2.46
C LEU A 28 9.01 5.23 -0.99
N ASP A 29 10.09 5.67 -0.34
CA ASP A 29 10.36 5.35 1.07
C ASP A 29 9.36 6.05 1.99
N GLY A 30 9.07 7.33 1.74
CA GLY A 30 8.08 8.08 2.51
C GLY A 30 6.66 7.53 2.36
N ALA A 31 6.27 7.11 1.15
CA ALA A 31 4.98 6.45 0.92
C ALA A 31 4.90 5.09 1.62
N THR A 32 6.00 4.32 1.63
CA THR A 32 6.09 3.05 2.36
C THR A 32 6.01 3.27 3.86
N GLY A 33 6.70 4.28 4.40
CA GLY A 33 6.59 4.67 5.81
C GLY A 33 5.17 5.06 6.19
N ARG A 34 4.51 5.90 5.38
CA ARG A 34 3.11 6.28 5.59
C ARG A 34 2.18 5.07 5.58
N LEU A 35 2.38 4.11 4.68
CA LEU A 35 1.61 2.87 4.65
C LEU A 35 1.81 2.06 5.95
N LYS A 36 3.03 1.98 6.49
CA LYS A 36 3.30 1.30 7.77
C LYS A 36 2.57 1.96 8.93
N THR A 37 2.62 3.28 9.04
CA THR A 37 1.87 4.02 10.08
C THR A 37 0.36 3.78 9.96
N LEU A 38 -0.20 3.76 8.75
CA LEU A 38 -1.63 3.46 8.57
C LEU A 38 -2.00 2.03 9.01
N LEU A 39 -1.08 1.07 8.88
CA LEU A 39 -1.31 -0.31 9.30
C LEU A 39 -1.37 -0.48 10.83
N GLU A 40 -0.84 0.45 11.61
CA GLU A 40 -1.02 0.49 13.07
C GLU A 40 -2.50 0.60 13.44
N GLY A 41 -3.33 1.18 12.57
CA GLY A 41 -4.78 1.26 12.75
C GLY A 41 -5.49 -0.11 12.79
N LEU A 42 -4.83 -1.20 12.39
CA LEU A 42 -5.36 -2.56 12.56
C LEU A 42 -5.56 -2.94 14.03
N ASP A 43 -4.84 -2.30 14.95
CA ASP A 43 -4.99 -2.54 16.39
C ASP A 43 -6.34 -2.05 16.92
N SER A 44 -6.95 -1.08 16.23
CA SER A 44 -8.28 -0.53 16.54
C SER A 44 -9.43 -1.44 16.09
N VAL A 45 -9.16 -2.53 15.37
CA VAL A 45 -10.20 -3.48 14.96
C VAL A 45 -10.75 -4.21 16.20
N PRO A 46 -12.06 -4.17 16.48
CA PRO A 46 -12.62 -4.83 17.67
C PRO A 46 -12.46 -6.35 17.62
N HIS A 47 -12.45 -6.99 18.79
CA HIS A 47 -12.49 -8.45 18.87
C HIS A 47 -13.83 -8.97 18.33
N CYS A 48 -13.77 -9.70 17.21
CA CYS A 48 -14.90 -10.36 16.60
C CYS A 48 -14.40 -11.52 15.73
N THR A 49 -15.30 -12.43 15.35
CA THR A 49 -14.97 -13.62 14.54
C THR A 49 -14.22 -13.30 13.25
N GLY A 50 -14.44 -12.11 12.66
CA GLY A 50 -13.81 -11.70 11.40
C GLY A 50 -12.47 -11.00 11.53
N ARG A 51 -12.01 -10.66 12.76
CA ARG A 51 -10.83 -9.82 12.99
C ARG A 51 -9.58 -10.36 12.33
N ASP A 52 -9.23 -11.62 12.60
CA ASP A 52 -7.98 -12.20 12.12
C ASP A 52 -7.94 -12.30 10.60
N ASN A 53 -9.07 -12.62 9.98
CA ASN A 53 -9.19 -12.66 8.54
C ASN A 53 -9.00 -11.26 7.92
N LEU A 54 -9.61 -10.23 8.51
CA LEU A 54 -9.45 -8.85 8.06
C LEU A 54 -7.99 -8.39 8.18
N VAL A 55 -7.36 -8.61 9.35
CA VAL A 55 -5.95 -8.25 9.59
C VAL A 55 -5.04 -8.95 8.58
N ARG A 56 -5.22 -10.25 8.35
CA ARG A 56 -4.45 -11.02 7.38
C ARG A 56 -4.62 -10.48 5.96
N LEU A 57 -5.87 -10.20 5.55
CA LEU A 57 -6.17 -9.68 4.20
C LEU A 57 -5.54 -8.31 3.97
N VAL A 58 -5.67 -7.40 4.93
CA VAL A 58 -5.09 -6.05 4.83
C VAL A 58 -3.57 -6.12 4.76
N ARG A 59 -2.91 -6.93 5.59
CA ARG A 59 -1.45 -7.12 5.52
C ARG A 59 -1.01 -7.69 4.18
N ALA A 60 -1.69 -8.71 3.68
CA ALA A 60 -1.39 -9.31 2.38
C ALA A 60 -1.55 -8.29 1.23
N GLN A 61 -2.61 -7.47 1.28
CA GLN A 61 -2.84 -6.45 0.27
C GLN A 61 -1.81 -5.32 0.33
N SER A 62 -1.44 -4.86 1.53
CA SER A 62 -0.44 -3.80 1.71
C SER A 62 0.95 -4.23 1.26
N ALA A 63 1.34 -5.50 1.45
CA ALA A 63 2.62 -6.02 0.99
C ALA A 63 2.81 -5.93 -0.54
N ARG A 64 1.71 -5.86 -1.31
CA ARG A 64 1.74 -5.72 -2.79
C ARG A 64 2.09 -4.31 -3.23
N PHE A 65 1.97 -3.30 -2.37
CA PHE A 65 2.34 -1.92 -2.69
C PHE A 65 3.84 -1.66 -2.52
N VAL A 66 4.53 -2.50 -1.76
CA VAL A 66 5.95 -2.33 -1.44
C VAL A 66 6.81 -3.14 -2.44
N PRO A 67 7.77 -2.51 -3.12
CA PRO A 67 8.69 -3.22 -4.01
C PRO A 67 9.51 -4.25 -3.23
N GLU A 68 10.01 -5.29 -3.93
CA GLU A 68 10.73 -6.41 -3.30
C GLU A 68 11.89 -5.95 -2.40
N LYS A 69 12.62 -4.91 -2.81
CA LYS A 69 13.72 -4.33 -2.02
C LYS A 69 13.28 -3.67 -0.70
N GLY A 70 12.00 -3.32 -0.55
CA GLY A 70 11.43 -2.71 0.65
C GLY A 70 10.62 -3.67 1.53
N ARG A 71 10.49 -4.95 1.13
CA ARG A 71 9.61 -5.92 1.80
C ARG A 71 10.17 -6.43 3.14
N THR A 72 11.46 -6.26 3.40
CA THR A 72 12.21 -6.84 4.53
C THR A 72 12.16 -6.02 5.84
N ALA A 73 11.16 -5.16 6.02
CA ALA A 73 11.06 -4.32 7.22
C ALA A 73 9.64 -4.23 7.79
N ALA A 74 8.86 -5.31 7.70
CA ALA A 74 7.52 -5.42 8.26
C ALA A 74 7.38 -6.73 9.06
#